data_AF-A0A142XAC9-F1
#
_entry.id   AF-A0A142XAC9-F1
#
_cell.length_a   1.000
_cell.length_b   1.000
_cell.length_c   1.000
_cell.angle_alpha   90.00
_cell.angle_beta   90.00
_cell.angle_gamma   90.00
#
_symmetry.space_group_name_H-M   'P 1'
#
loop_
_entity.id
_entity.type
_entity.pdbx_description
1 polymer ?
#
loop_
_entity_poly.entity_id
_entity_poly.type
_entity_poly.pdbx_seq_one_letter_code
_entity_poly.pdbx_strand_id
1 'polypeptide(L)'
;MLRVDAGELGEPLPFVIWESHRPDPLAPAADWENWTARTRLFDRVGGLWVDGVDFLSPNFAADEEDDDVPPVPLQLFVKPLDSPESAFTPERLREVVGGLHERVYHNLPGSVLYDSTLPVGCEPRLRPARVAGAQKSERGELV
;
A
#
# COMPACT_ATOMS: atom_id res chain seq x y z
N MET A 1 11.25 25.54 -7.64
CA MET A 1 11.51 25.52 -6.18
C MET A 1 11.72 24.05 -5.82
N LEU A 2 12.95 23.61 -5.58
CA LEU A 2 13.19 22.23 -5.12
C LEU A 2 12.57 22.11 -3.73
N ARG A 3 11.54 21.25 -3.59
CA ARG A 3 11.06 20.84 -2.27
C ARG A 3 12.13 19.92 -1.70
N VAL A 4 12.80 20.38 -0.65
CA VAL A 4 13.76 19.59 0.12
C VAL A 4 13.02 18.38 0.71
N ASP A 5 13.65 17.21 0.64
CA ASP A 5 13.12 15.97 1.19
C ASP A 5 12.98 16.11 2.72
N ALA A 6 11.91 15.58 3.30
CA ALA A 6 11.70 15.62 4.76
C ALA A 6 12.86 14.98 5.53
N GLY A 7 13.58 14.03 4.89
CA GLY A 7 14.79 13.42 5.44
C GLY A 7 15.98 14.37 5.61
N GLU A 8 16.09 15.45 4.83
CA GLU A 8 17.20 16.40 4.89
C GLU A 8 16.99 17.54 5.91
N LEU A 9 15.74 17.79 6.31
CA LEU A 9 15.38 18.85 7.26
C LEU A 9 15.39 18.42 8.72
N GLY A 10 15.54 17.12 9.01
CA GLY A 10 15.49 16.58 10.37
C GLY A 10 14.11 16.71 11.04
N GLU A 11 13.06 16.94 10.26
CA GLU A 11 11.69 16.99 10.75
C GLU A 11 11.21 15.55 11.05
N PRO A 12 10.49 15.33 12.17
CA PRO A 12 9.97 14.01 12.49
C PRO A 12 8.97 13.57 11.42
N LEU A 13 9.20 12.39 10.84
CA LEU A 13 8.25 11.80 9.91
C LEU A 13 6.98 11.41 10.68
N PRO A 14 5.78 11.81 10.24
CA PRO A 14 4.55 11.48 10.97
C PRO A 14 4.23 9.98 10.93
N PHE A 15 4.67 9.30 9.87
CA PHE A 15 4.54 7.86 9.65
C PHE A 15 5.51 7.37 8.57
N VAL A 16 5.67 6.06 8.48
CA VAL A 16 6.32 5.35 7.37
C VAL A 16 5.27 4.58 6.59
N ILE A 17 5.43 4.50 5.27
CA ILE A 17 4.65 3.63 4.40
C ILE A 17 5.57 2.64 3.69
N TRP A 18 5.15 1.38 3.64
CA TRP A 18 5.79 0.33 2.85
C TRP A 18 4.81 -0.18 1.80
N GLU A 19 5.36 -0.41 0.62
CA GLU A 19 4.67 -1.01 -0.51
C GLU A 19 5.17 -2.46 -0.63
N SER A 20 4.26 -3.41 -0.79
CA SER A 20 4.66 -4.79 -1.01
C SER A 20 3.72 -5.52 -1.96
N HIS A 21 4.33 -6.26 -2.88
CA HIS A 21 3.61 -7.13 -3.79
C HIS A 21 3.07 -8.35 -3.04
N ARG A 22 1.76 -8.59 -3.17
CA ARG A 22 1.12 -9.83 -2.73
C ARG A 22 1.32 -10.89 -3.82
N PRO A 23 1.62 -12.16 -3.50
CA PRO A 23 1.72 -13.20 -4.50
C PRO A 23 0.42 -13.33 -5.31
N ASP A 24 0.57 -13.72 -6.58
CA ASP A 24 -0.56 -14.11 -7.42
C ASP A 24 -1.36 -15.24 -6.74
N PRO A 25 -2.71 -15.26 -6.83
CA PRO A 25 -3.54 -16.35 -6.30
C PRO A 25 -3.10 -17.77 -6.72
N LEU A 26 -2.48 -17.90 -7.89
CA LEU A 26 -1.98 -19.14 -8.47
C LEU A 26 -0.46 -19.33 -8.27
N ALA A 27 0.21 -18.42 -7.56
CA ALA A 27 1.63 -18.53 -7.25
C ALA A 27 1.95 -19.79 -6.43
N PRO A 28 3.16 -20.34 -6.53
CA PRO A 28 3.61 -21.47 -5.72
C PRO A 28 3.48 -21.22 -4.21
N ALA A 29 3.31 -22.29 -3.43
CA ALA A 29 3.17 -22.21 -1.98
C ALA A 29 4.34 -21.46 -1.29
N ALA A 30 5.56 -21.58 -1.82
CA ALA A 30 6.73 -20.89 -1.29
C ALA A 30 6.59 -19.35 -1.34
N ASP A 31 5.93 -18.80 -2.35
CA ASP A 31 5.70 -17.35 -2.47
C ASP A 31 4.70 -16.88 -1.41
N TRP A 32 3.67 -17.69 -1.17
CA TRP A 32 2.70 -17.46 -0.10
C TRP A 32 3.33 -17.56 1.29
N GLU A 33 4.22 -18.52 1.53
CA GLU A 33 4.98 -18.62 2.78
C GLU A 33 5.86 -17.38 3.01
N ASN A 34 6.54 -16.91 1.97
CA ASN A 34 7.33 -15.68 2.01
C ASN A 34 6.47 -14.45 2.31
N TRP A 35 5.28 -14.36 1.70
CA TRP A 35 4.30 -13.30 1.98
C TRP A 35 3.80 -13.32 3.43
N THR A 36 3.44 -14.50 3.95
CA THR A 36 3.03 -14.67 5.35
C THR A 36 4.18 -14.29 6.29
N ALA A 37 5.43 -14.65 5.99
CA ALA A 37 6.58 -14.25 6.77
C ALA A 37 6.78 -12.72 6.78
N ARG A 38 6.64 -12.07 5.62
CA ARG A 38 6.76 -10.61 5.45
C ARG A 38 5.69 -9.85 6.24
N THR A 39 4.43 -10.27 6.12
CA THR A 39 3.31 -9.62 6.83
C THR A 39 3.43 -9.79 8.35
N ARG A 40 3.94 -10.93 8.84
CA ARG A 40 4.31 -11.11 10.26
C ARG A 40 5.44 -10.19 10.70
N LEU A 41 6.41 -9.90 9.83
CA LEU A 41 7.49 -8.94 10.13
C LEU A 41 6.94 -7.52 10.25
N PHE A 42 6.08 -7.09 9.32
CA PHE A 42 5.41 -5.79 9.42
C PHE A 42 4.62 -5.67 10.72
N ASP A 43 3.83 -6.69 11.06
CA ASP A 43 3.05 -6.75 12.31
C ASP A 43 3.95 -6.59 13.54
N ARG A 44 5.09 -7.31 13.57
CA ARG A 44 6.07 -7.26 14.67
C ARG A 44 6.68 -5.88 14.88
N VAL A 45 6.89 -5.11 13.81
CA VAL A 45 7.49 -3.78 13.89
C VAL A 45 6.46 -2.66 14.06
N GLY A 46 5.19 -3.00 14.26
CA GLY A 46 4.08 -2.05 14.42
C GLY A 46 3.51 -1.52 13.11
N GLY A 47 3.73 -2.22 12.00
CA GLY A 47 3.11 -1.92 10.72
C GLY A 47 1.66 -2.41 10.67
N LEU A 48 0.81 -1.60 10.05
CA LEU A 48 -0.62 -1.82 9.90
C LEU A 48 -0.96 -1.86 8.41
N TRP A 49 -1.72 -2.85 7.98
CA TRP A 49 -2.19 -2.96 6.60
C TRP A 49 -3.32 -1.97 6.32
N VAL A 50 -3.25 -1.29 5.18
CA VAL A 50 -4.34 -0.47 4.65
C VAL A 50 -5.31 -1.39 3.87
N ASP A 51 -6.29 -1.96 4.58
CA ASP A 51 -7.35 -2.78 3.98
C ASP A 51 -8.32 -1.91 3.20
N GLY A 52 -8.85 -2.45 2.10
CA GLY A 52 -9.80 -1.76 1.21
C GLY A 52 -9.15 -0.92 0.10
N VAL A 53 -7.83 -0.98 -0.06
CA VAL A 53 -7.09 -0.34 -1.16
C VAL A 53 -6.05 -1.31 -1.72
N ASP A 54 -6.10 -1.53 -3.03
CA ASP A 54 -5.00 -2.09 -3.81
C ASP A 54 -4.34 -0.92 -4.54
N PHE A 55 -3.09 -0.59 -4.18
CA PHE A 55 -2.37 0.52 -4.79
C PHE A 55 -1.82 0.13 -6.14
N LEU A 56 -2.22 0.82 -7.21
CA LEU A 56 -1.77 0.51 -8.56
C LEU A 56 -0.55 1.36 -8.93
N SER A 57 0.64 0.77 -8.85
CA SER A 57 1.86 1.44 -9.30
C SER A 57 2.02 1.29 -10.82
N PRO A 58 2.70 2.24 -11.49
CA PRO A 58 3.21 2.00 -12.84
C PRO A 58 4.07 0.73 -12.86
N ASN A 59 4.07 0.03 -14.00
CA ASN A 59 4.94 -1.12 -14.19
C ASN A 59 6.27 -0.67 -14.81
N PHE A 60 7.27 -0.46 -13.96
CA PHE A 60 8.61 -0.04 -14.40
C PHE A 60 9.47 -1.18 -14.95
N ALA A 61 8.97 -2.42 -14.94
CA ALA A 61 9.64 -3.55 -15.60
C ALA A 61 9.25 -3.66 -17.09
N ALA A 62 8.30 -2.84 -17.55
CA ALA A 62 8.00 -2.70 -18.96
C ALA A 62 9.17 -2.00 -19.66
N ASP A 63 9.60 -2.53 -20.82
CA ASP A 63 10.47 -1.78 -21.72
C ASP A 63 9.73 -0.52 -22.20
N GLU A 64 10.44 0.59 -22.41
CA GLU A 64 9.85 1.91 -22.74
C GLU A 64 8.96 1.94 -24.00
N GLU A 65 8.90 0.85 -24.78
CA GLU A 65 8.10 0.72 -26.00
C GLU A 65 6.77 -0.03 -25.79
N ASP A 66 6.48 -0.55 -24.59
CA ASP A 66 5.27 -1.34 -24.29
C ASP A 66 4.32 -0.56 -23.37
N ASP A 67 3.54 0.34 -23.97
CA ASP A 67 2.53 1.16 -23.28
C ASP A 67 1.33 0.34 -22.73
N ASP A 68 1.20 -0.94 -23.09
CA ASP A 68 0.07 -1.80 -22.75
C ASP A 68 0.33 -2.70 -21.52
N VAL A 69 1.45 -2.54 -20.83
CA VAL A 69 1.77 -3.38 -19.66
C VAL A 69 0.89 -3.00 -18.46
N PRO A 70 0.17 -3.97 -17.85
CA PRO A 70 -0.76 -3.68 -16.78
C PRO A 70 -0.02 -3.15 -15.53
N PRO A 71 -0.68 -2.25 -14.76
CA PRO A 71 -0.12 -1.73 -13.52
C PRO A 71 0.08 -2.84 -12.49
N VAL A 72 1.00 -2.62 -11.57
CA VAL A 72 1.35 -3.60 -10.54
C VAL A 72 0.53 -3.31 -9.28
N PRO A 73 -0.34 -4.24 -8.82
CA PRO A 73 -1.08 -4.06 -7.59
C PRO A 73 -0.18 -4.30 -6.37
N LEU A 74 -0.15 -3.33 -5.47
CA LEU A 74 0.66 -3.32 -4.26
C LEU A 74 -0.24 -3.19 -3.03
N GLN A 75 0.11 -3.92 -1.98
CA GLN A 75 -0.48 -3.73 -0.66
C GLN A 75 0.31 -2.66 0.09
N LEU A 76 -0.41 -1.76 0.75
CA LEU A 76 0.20 -0.69 1.53
C LEU A 76 0.18 -1.03 3.03
N PHE A 77 1.30 -0.78 3.69
CA PHE A 77 1.44 -0.92 5.13
C PHE A 77 1.94 0.39 5.72
N VAL A 78 1.30 0.88 6.77
CA VAL A 78 1.64 2.14 7.43
C VAL A 78 2.10 1.84 8.86
N LYS A 79 3.18 2.50 9.29
CA LYS A 79 3.57 2.58 10.69
C LYS A 79 3.49 4.03 11.15
N PRO A 80 2.53 4.38 12.01
CA PRO A 80 2.53 5.68 12.68
C PRO A 80 3.81 5.86 13.50
N LEU A 81 4.42 7.03 13.46
CA LEU A 81 5.61 7.36 14.25
C LEU A 81 5.30 8.43 15.30
N ASP A 82 4.59 9.49 14.90
CA ASP A 82 4.25 10.63 15.78
C ASP A 82 2.73 10.74 16.03
N SER A 83 1.92 10.23 15.11
CA SER A 83 0.45 10.22 15.24
C SER A 83 -0.05 8.92 15.88
N PRO A 84 -1.14 8.94 16.66
CA PRO A 84 -1.81 7.71 17.10
C PRO A 84 -2.50 7.01 15.92
N GLU A 85 -2.68 5.68 16.01
CA GLU A 85 -3.41 4.88 15.01
C GLU A 85 -4.82 5.44 14.73
N SER A 86 -5.51 5.93 15.76
CA SER A 86 -6.86 6.50 15.64
C SER A 86 -6.92 7.78 14.78
N ALA A 87 -5.78 8.40 14.48
CA ALA A 87 -5.73 9.55 13.57
C ALA A 87 -5.84 9.12 12.09
N PHE A 88 -5.67 7.84 11.77
CA PHE A 88 -5.78 7.29 10.42
C PHE A 88 -7.23 6.87 10.14
N THR A 89 -8.12 7.87 10.10
CA THR A 89 -9.50 7.68 9.63
C THR A 89 -9.53 7.28 8.14
N PRO A 90 -10.66 6.76 7.61
CA PRO A 90 -10.77 6.48 6.17
C PRO A 90 -10.41 7.69 5.29
N GLU A 91 -10.85 8.89 5.67
CA GLU A 91 -10.51 10.14 4.99
C GLU A 91 -9.00 10.36 4.98
N ARG A 92 -8.37 10.24 6.15
CA ARG A 92 -6.92 10.44 6.28
C ARG A 92 -6.13 9.40 5.50
N LEU A 93 -6.59 8.15 5.46
CA LEU A 93 -5.96 7.10 4.67
C LEU A 93 -6.07 7.37 3.18
N ARG A 94 -7.21 7.87 2.68
CA ARG A 94 -7.35 8.33 1.29
C ARG A 94 -6.36 9.46 0.99
N GLU A 95 -6.18 10.43 1.89
CA GLU A 95 -5.19 11.49 1.72
C GLU A 95 -3.75 10.97 1.68
N VAL A 96 -3.42 9.98 2.52
CA VAL A 96 -2.09 9.35 2.53
C VAL A 96 -1.82 8.62 1.22
N VAL A 97 -2.78 7.81 0.74
CA VAL A 97 -2.68 7.06 -0.51
C VAL A 97 -2.64 8.00 -1.73
N GLY A 98 -3.52 9.00 -1.76
CA GLY A 98 -3.54 10.00 -2.84
C GLY A 98 -2.26 10.84 -2.85
N GLY A 99 -1.76 11.22 -1.67
CA GLY A 99 -0.48 11.89 -1.52
C GLY A 99 0.71 11.07 -2.03
N LEU A 100 0.68 9.74 -1.87
CA LEU A 100 1.69 8.84 -2.45
C LEU A 100 1.64 8.89 -3.98
N HIS A 101 0.45 8.81 -4.58
CA HIS A 101 0.28 8.97 -6.02
C HIS A 101 0.80 10.33 -6.52
N GLU A 102 0.40 11.43 -5.91
CA GLU A 102 0.73 12.77 -6.39
C GLU A 102 2.21 13.11 -6.21
N ARG A 103 2.79 12.73 -5.07
CA ARG A 103 4.13 13.22 -4.67
C ARG A 103 5.26 12.28 -5.04
N VAL A 104 5.01 10.96 -5.06
CA VAL A 104 6.03 9.96 -5.37
C VAL A 104 5.87 9.47 -6.81
N TYR A 105 4.64 9.16 -7.21
CA TYR A 105 4.37 8.59 -8.53
C TYR A 105 3.93 9.63 -9.57
N HIS A 106 3.76 10.89 -9.17
CA HIS A 106 3.31 12.00 -10.03
C HIS A 106 1.98 11.75 -10.76
N ASN A 107 1.14 10.85 -10.24
CA ASN A 107 -0.21 10.61 -10.71
C ASN A 107 -1.19 11.58 -10.04
N LEU A 108 -1.97 12.31 -10.82
CA LEU A 108 -2.94 13.28 -10.33
C LEU A 108 -4.36 12.69 -10.26
N PRO A 109 -5.26 13.23 -9.43
CA PRO A 109 -6.68 12.93 -9.51
C PRO A 109 -7.22 13.09 -10.94
N GLY A 110 -8.01 12.12 -11.41
CA GLY A 110 -8.45 12.03 -12.81
C GLY A 110 -7.55 11.16 -13.70
N SER A 111 -6.37 10.74 -13.23
CA SER A 111 -5.57 9.74 -13.93
C SER A 111 -6.07 8.33 -13.65
N VAL A 112 -5.89 7.41 -14.61
CA VAL A 112 -6.36 6.03 -14.51
C VAL A 112 -5.82 5.33 -13.26
N LEU A 113 -4.53 5.47 -12.96
CA LEU A 113 -3.89 4.85 -11.81
C LEU A 113 -4.42 5.40 -10.48
N TYR A 114 -4.59 6.72 -10.39
CA TYR A 114 -5.10 7.37 -9.18
C TYR A 114 -6.56 6.94 -8.91
N ASP A 115 -7.43 7.09 -9.90
CA ASP A 115 -8.87 6.87 -9.74
C ASP A 115 -9.21 5.38 -9.56
N SER A 116 -8.40 4.49 -10.14
CA SER A 116 -8.55 3.04 -9.95
C SER A 116 -8.06 2.58 -8.57
N THR A 117 -7.06 3.26 -7.99
CA THR A 117 -6.58 3.00 -6.63
C THR A 117 -7.53 3.57 -5.57
N LEU A 118 -8.09 4.76 -5.82
CA LEU A 118 -9.00 5.47 -4.91
C LEU A 118 -10.36 5.74 -5.56
N PRO A 119 -11.16 4.70 -5.84
CA PRO A 119 -12.48 4.88 -6.44
C PRO A 119 -13.40 5.65 -5.48
N VAL A 120 -14.41 6.31 -6.04
CA VAL A 120 -15.42 7.04 -5.27
C VAL A 120 -16.09 6.09 -4.27
N GLY A 121 -16.08 6.48 -3.00
CA GLY A 121 -16.67 5.68 -1.92
C GLY A 121 -15.75 4.59 -1.35
N CYS A 122 -14.47 4.54 -1.72
CA CYS A 122 -13.52 3.68 -1.00
C CYS A 122 -13.42 4.08 0.48
N GLU A 123 -13.45 3.08 1.36
CA GLU A 123 -13.38 3.23 2.82
C GLU A 123 -12.18 2.45 3.37
N PRO A 124 -10.94 2.94 3.14
CA PRO A 124 -9.75 2.29 3.65
C PRO A 124 -9.74 2.27 5.19
N ARG A 125 -9.14 1.23 5.76
CA ARG A 125 -8.99 1.09 7.21
C ARG A 125 -7.69 0.39 7.57
N LEU A 126 -7.15 0.73 8.73
CA LEU A 126 -6.01 0.01 9.28
C LEU A 126 -6.44 -1.32 9.88
N ARG A 127 -5.67 -2.36 9.58
CA ARG A 127 -5.79 -3.70 10.18
C ARG A 127 -4.40 -4.22 10.57
N PRO A 128 -4.31 -5.19 11.52
CA PRO A 128 -3.04 -5.84 11.81
C PRO A 128 -2.43 -6.41 10.53
N ALA A 129 -1.14 -6.13 10.27
CA ALA A 129 -0.50 -6.48 9.00
C ALA A 129 -0.55 -7.98 8.70
N ARG A 130 -0.51 -8.83 9.74
CA ARG A 130 -0.64 -10.29 9.61
C ARG A 130 -1.94 -10.74 8.93
N VAL A 131 -3.01 -9.94 8.99
CA VAL A 131 -4.30 -10.27 8.36
C VAL A 131 -4.19 -10.19 6.83
N ALA A 132 -3.30 -9.36 6.28
CA ALA A 132 -3.01 -9.34 4.84
C ALA A 132 -2.37 -10.65 4.36
N GLY A 133 -1.70 -11.37 5.26
CA GLY A 133 -1.05 -12.66 5.04
C GLY A 133 -1.97 -13.86 5.14
N ALA A 134 -3.20 -13.70 5.63
CA ALA A 134 -4.16 -14.78 5.76
C ALA A 134 -4.69 -15.19 4.38
N GLN A 135 -4.69 -16.49 4.09
CA GLN A 135 -5.40 -16.99 2.92
C GLN A 135 -6.91 -16.90 3.20
N LYS A 136 -7.67 -16.38 2.24
CA LYS A 136 -9.11 -16.59 2.24
C LYS A 136 -9.31 -18.09 2.01
N SER A 137 -9.84 -18.82 3.00
CA SER A 137 -10.38 -20.15 2.74
C SER A 137 -11.47 -20.03 1.68
N GLU A 138 -11.64 -21.05 0.82
CA GLU A 138 -12.77 -21.16 -0.12
C GLU A 138 -14.14 -21.01 0.59
N ARG A 139 -14.19 -21.13 1.91
CA ARG A 139 -15.37 -20.93 2.76
C ARG A 139 -15.56 -19.51 3.31
N GLY A 140 -14.70 -18.56 2.93
CA GLY A 140 -14.80 -17.16 3.39
C GLY A 140 -14.27 -16.92 4.82
N GLU A 141 -13.69 -17.93 5.46
CA GLU A 141 -13.02 -17.78 6.77
C GLU A 141 -11.55 -17.41 6.58
N LEU A 142 -11.07 -16.45 7.37
CA LEU A 142 -9.65 -16.10 7.45
C LEU A 142 -8.94 -17.23 8.23
N VAL A 143 -7.99 -17.92 7.58
CA VAL A 143 -7.13 -18.94 8.22
C VAL A 143 -5.80 -18.32 8.64
#